data_AF-A0A5J4XES7-F1
#
_entry.id   AF-A0A5J4XES7-F1
#
_cell.length_a   1.000
_cell.length_b   1.000
_cell.length_c   1.000
_cell.angle_alpha   90.00
_cell.angle_beta   90.00
_cell.angle_gamma   90.00
#
_symmetry.space_group_name_H-M   'P 1'
#
loop_
_entity.id
_entity.type
_entity.pdbx_description
1 polymer ?
#
loop_
_entity_poly.entity_id
_entity_poly.type
_entity_poly.pdbx_seq_one_letter_code
_entity_poly.pdbx_strand_id
1 'polypeptide(L)'
;MEAAMTAILDLFKRMPEGIPQHVVPAELAGTPASVQRDAVNRLLKDKKIQLQMSANDSNTFVYKEVEAGKSARLKGLAPEFLLVYQCIEAAGNTGVWTKDMKFKTNLQQPQITKILKELETRTLVKAIKPVNQPSKKFYMLYDLEPAREITGGAWYTDQDYDSEFIQVLQTQCFKFIKQEGDPTLEDVSTFIHDKGISRVQLRDEDVMMILNTLEYDGQIEKIDSPDGEDRFRQALLAIPESSAFTSIPCGVCPVFNECTPDGPISPATCVYFQQWLEF
;
A
#
# COMPACT_ATOMS: atom_id res chain seq x y z
N MET A 1 43.57 -17.51 11.19
CA MET A 1 42.77 -16.27 11.09
C MET A 1 41.78 -16.34 9.93
N GLU A 2 42.23 -16.53 8.69
CA GLU A 2 41.32 -16.75 7.54
C GLU A 2 40.47 -18.03 7.66
N ALA A 3 41.04 -19.11 8.20
CA ALA A 3 40.30 -20.34 8.50
C ALA A 3 39.14 -20.11 9.50
N ALA A 4 39.34 -19.23 10.49
CA ALA A 4 38.29 -18.87 11.45
C ALA A 4 37.21 -18.00 10.80
N MET A 5 37.58 -17.06 9.92
CA MET A 5 36.62 -16.27 9.15
C MET A 5 35.77 -17.13 8.20
N THR A 6 36.39 -18.13 7.56
CA THR A 6 35.70 -19.05 6.64
C THR A 6 34.76 -19.98 7.41
N ALA A 7 35.19 -20.51 8.55
CA ALA A 7 34.36 -21.32 9.43
C ALA A 7 33.15 -20.55 9.98
N ILE A 8 33.33 -19.27 10.33
CA ILE A 8 32.24 -18.39 10.75
C ILE A 8 31.24 -18.14 9.61
N LEU A 9 31.72 -17.88 8.39
CA LEU A 9 30.85 -17.70 7.22
C LEU A 9 30.10 -18.98 6.83
N ASP A 10 30.73 -20.15 6.97
CA ASP A 10 30.05 -21.44 6.72
C ASP A 10 29.03 -21.80 7.81
N LEU A 11 29.23 -21.34 9.06
CA LEU A 11 28.24 -21.44 10.13
C LEU A 11 27.00 -20.58 9.84
N PHE A 12 27.17 -19.38 9.28
CA PHE A 12 26.04 -18.53 8.87
C PHE A 12 25.23 -19.12 7.71
N LYS A 13 25.87 -19.81 6.75
CA LYS A 13 25.15 -20.56 5.70
C LYS A 13 24.28 -21.69 6.26
N ARG A 14 24.63 -22.24 7.44
CA ARG A 14 23.87 -23.33 8.09
C ARG A 14 22.72 -22.81 8.97
N MET A 15 22.78 -21.56 9.43
CA MET A 15 21.76 -20.93 10.27
C MET A 15 21.37 -19.55 9.73
N PRO A 16 20.36 -19.47 8.82
CA PRO A 16 19.97 -18.23 8.16
C PRO A 16 19.26 -17.22 9.08
N GLU A 17 18.76 -17.66 10.24
CA GLU A 17 18.14 -16.79 11.25
C GLU A 17 19.15 -16.03 12.12
N GLY A 18 20.44 -16.32 11.97
CA GLY A 18 21.54 -15.67 12.67
C GLY A 18 21.97 -16.40 13.95
N ILE A 19 23.17 -16.08 14.42
CA ILE A 19 23.84 -16.80 15.52
C ILE A 19 23.88 -15.90 16.76
N PRO A 20 23.32 -16.33 17.91
CA PRO A 20 23.41 -15.56 19.15
C PRO A 20 24.86 -15.39 19.59
N GLN A 21 25.21 -14.20 20.10
CA GLN A 21 26.59 -13.84 20.48
C GLN A 21 27.22 -14.80 21.52
N HIS A 22 26.40 -15.43 22.36
CA HIS A 22 26.86 -16.38 23.38
C HIS A 22 27.14 -17.81 22.83
N VAL A 23 26.65 -18.14 21.64
CA VAL A 23 26.80 -19.45 21.00
C VAL A 23 28.07 -19.50 20.12
N VAL A 24 28.52 -18.35 19.64
CA VAL A 24 29.73 -18.21 18.80
C VAL A 24 30.98 -18.88 19.42
N PRO A 25 31.27 -18.76 20.73
CA PRO A 25 32.43 -19.42 21.34
C PRO A 25 32.28 -20.94 21.45
N ALA A 26 31.05 -21.45 21.60
CA ALA A 26 30.75 -22.86 21.78
C ALA A 26 30.83 -23.63 20.45
N GLU A 27 30.36 -23.04 19.36
CA GLU A 27 30.42 -23.63 18.00
C GLU A 27 31.82 -23.59 17.38
N LEU A 28 32.70 -22.70 17.87
CA LEU A 28 34.08 -22.54 17.38
C LEU A 28 35.14 -23.12 18.34
N ALA A 29 34.79 -24.14 19.12
CA ALA A 29 35.61 -24.74 20.19
C ALA A 29 37.05 -25.17 19.79
N GLY A 30 37.38 -25.20 18.49
CA GLY A 30 38.72 -25.48 17.96
C GLY A 30 39.66 -24.28 17.77
N THR A 31 39.25 -23.05 18.09
CA THR A 31 40.11 -21.85 17.97
C THR A 31 40.17 -21.02 19.26
N PRO A 32 41.30 -20.36 19.57
CA PRO A 32 41.41 -19.53 20.78
C PRO A 32 40.39 -18.38 20.77
N ALA A 33 39.80 -18.10 21.93
CA ALA A 33 38.77 -17.06 22.10
C ALA A 33 39.22 -15.65 21.63
N SER A 34 40.53 -15.35 21.63
CA SER A 34 41.05 -14.09 21.07
C SER A 34 40.94 -14.04 19.55
N VAL A 35 41.28 -15.14 18.86
CA VAL A 35 41.24 -15.25 17.40
C VAL A 35 39.79 -15.24 16.90
N GLN A 36 38.86 -15.82 17.66
CA GLN A 36 37.43 -15.74 17.37
C GLN A 36 36.93 -14.30 17.47
N ARG A 37 37.25 -13.59 18.57
CA ARG A 37 36.87 -12.18 18.76
C ARG A 37 37.46 -11.28 17.68
N ASP A 38 38.73 -11.47 17.32
CA ASP A 38 39.37 -10.69 16.26
C ASP A 38 38.79 -10.99 14.88
N ALA A 39 38.43 -12.24 14.60
CA ALA A 39 37.75 -12.63 13.37
C ALA A 39 36.34 -12.03 13.30
N VAL A 40 35.56 -12.07 14.38
CA VAL A 40 34.23 -11.42 14.47
C VAL A 40 34.36 -9.91 14.31
N ASN A 41 35.31 -9.26 15.01
CA ASN A 41 35.56 -7.83 14.88
C ASN A 41 35.97 -7.44 13.46
N ARG A 42 36.77 -8.26 12.78
CA ARG A 42 37.10 -8.05 11.36
C ARG A 42 35.90 -8.29 10.45
N LEU A 43 35.10 -9.32 10.67
CA LEU A 43 33.90 -9.57 9.86
C LEU A 43 32.83 -8.49 10.06
N LEU A 44 32.71 -7.92 11.26
CA LEU A 44 31.91 -6.72 11.55
C LEU A 44 32.49 -5.49 10.85
N LYS A 45 33.81 -5.30 10.90
CA LYS A 45 34.51 -4.19 10.24
C LYS A 45 34.39 -4.27 8.71
N ASP A 46 34.46 -5.48 8.17
CA ASP A 46 34.28 -5.81 6.76
C ASP A 46 32.80 -5.81 6.35
N LYS A 47 31.88 -5.63 7.30
CA LYS A 47 30.42 -5.62 7.14
C LYS A 47 29.88 -6.86 6.42
N LYS A 48 30.50 -8.01 6.65
CA LYS A 48 30.00 -9.32 6.19
C LYS A 48 28.96 -9.89 7.14
N ILE A 49 28.99 -9.45 8.40
CA ILE A 49 28.03 -9.81 9.44
C ILE A 49 27.50 -8.55 10.11
N GLN A 50 26.24 -8.57 10.54
CA GLN A 50 25.57 -7.46 11.20
C GLN A 50 24.99 -7.92 12.54
N LEU A 51 25.19 -7.11 13.56
CA LEU A 51 24.62 -7.31 14.89
C LEU A 51 23.18 -6.80 14.89
N GLN A 52 22.22 -7.69 15.10
CA GLN A 52 20.80 -7.37 15.28
C GLN A 52 20.36 -7.82 16.68
N MET A 53 19.44 -7.09 17.32
CA MET A 53 18.78 -7.60 18.52
C MET A 53 17.79 -8.70 18.12
N SER A 54 17.78 -9.80 18.87
CA SER A 54 16.83 -10.89 18.67
C SER A 54 15.39 -10.38 18.80
N ALA A 55 14.50 -10.82 17.91
CA ALA A 55 13.07 -10.50 17.98
C ALA A 55 12.37 -11.12 19.21
N ASN A 56 12.96 -12.16 19.80
CA ASN A 56 12.35 -12.94 20.89
C ASN A 56 12.82 -12.53 22.29
N ASP A 57 13.95 -11.82 22.42
CA ASP A 57 14.52 -11.51 23.73
C ASP A 57 15.38 -10.23 23.67
N SER A 58 15.01 -9.22 24.48
CA SER A 58 15.56 -7.86 24.42
C SER A 58 17.01 -7.73 24.89
N ASN A 59 17.61 -8.83 25.38
CA ASN A 59 18.97 -8.86 25.90
C ASN A 59 19.91 -9.79 25.10
N THR A 60 19.46 -10.34 23.96
CA THR A 60 20.30 -11.22 23.13
C THR A 60 20.59 -10.59 21.77
N PHE A 61 21.88 -10.38 21.51
CA PHE A 61 22.36 -9.96 20.21
C PHE A 61 22.62 -11.17 19.30
N VAL A 62 22.11 -11.11 18.08
CA VAL A 62 22.23 -12.12 17.04
C VAL A 62 23.07 -11.55 15.91
N TYR A 63 24.11 -12.27 15.51
CA TYR A 63 24.86 -11.96 14.29
C TYR A 63 24.09 -12.52 13.09
N LYS A 64 23.80 -11.70 12.08
CA LYS A 64 23.20 -12.14 10.83
C LYS A 64 24.14 -11.86 9.67
N GLU A 65 24.26 -12.80 8.74
CA GLU A 65 25.06 -12.60 7.52
C GLU A 65 24.39 -11.55 6.63
N VAL A 66 25.17 -10.56 6.21
CA VAL A 66 24.73 -9.56 5.23
C VAL A 66 25.06 -10.13 3.86
N GLU A 67 24.05 -10.39 3.03
CA GLU A 67 24.23 -10.91 1.67
C GLU A 67 25.35 -10.17 0.93
N ALA A 68 26.18 -10.92 0.19
CA ALA A 68 27.40 -10.41 -0.44
C ALA A 68 27.18 -9.17 -1.35
N GLY A 69 26.01 -9.05 -1.97
CA GLY A 69 25.60 -7.87 -2.74
C GLY A 69 25.27 -6.64 -1.88
N LYS A 70 24.68 -6.85 -0.69
CA LYS A 70 24.36 -5.80 0.30
C LYS A 70 25.62 -5.30 1.00
N SER A 71 26.56 -6.20 1.33
CA SER A 71 27.85 -5.84 1.96
C SER A 71 28.70 -4.93 1.08
N ALA A 72 28.74 -5.13 -0.24
CA ALA A 72 29.49 -4.28 -1.16
C ALA A 72 28.90 -2.85 -1.28
N ARG A 73 27.57 -2.72 -1.30
CA ARG A 73 26.88 -1.42 -1.37
C ARG A 73 26.90 -0.66 -0.04
N LEU A 74 27.05 -1.39 1.07
CA LEU A 74 27.15 -0.84 2.43
C LEU A 74 28.60 -0.45 2.84
N LYS A 75 29.62 -0.79 2.02
CA LYS A 75 31.03 -0.42 2.28
C LYS A 75 31.21 1.10 2.15
N GLY A 76 31.79 1.70 3.19
CA GLY A 76 32.09 3.14 3.26
C GLY A 76 31.01 4.03 3.86
N LEU A 77 29.80 3.51 4.19
CA LEU A 77 28.78 4.32 4.86
C LEU A 77 29.05 4.43 6.37
N ALA A 78 28.80 5.61 6.94
CA ALA A 78 28.93 5.90 8.36
C ALA A 78 27.91 5.07 9.19
N PRO A 79 28.17 4.82 10.48
CA PRO A 79 27.28 4.02 11.34
C PRO A 79 25.84 4.56 11.41
N GLU A 80 25.65 5.87 11.26
CA GLU A 80 24.34 6.53 11.22
C GLU A 80 23.49 6.13 10.00
N PHE A 81 24.12 5.89 8.84
CA PHE A 81 23.44 5.46 7.63
C PHE A 81 22.94 4.03 7.75
N LEU A 82 23.71 3.16 8.41
CA LEU A 82 23.30 1.78 8.69
C LEU A 82 22.06 1.76 9.59
N LEU A 83 22.00 2.64 10.59
CA LEU A 83 20.85 2.73 11.51
C LEU A 83 19.57 3.17 10.79
N VAL A 84 19.66 4.18 9.92
CA VAL A 84 18.52 4.63 9.10
C VAL A 84 18.09 3.54 8.12
N TYR A 85 19.05 2.87 7.47
CA TYR A 85 18.77 1.78 6.55
C TYR A 85 18.07 0.60 7.24
N GLN A 86 18.51 0.20 8.43
CA GLN A 86 17.85 -0.83 9.25
C GLN A 86 16.41 -0.43 9.62
N CYS A 87 16.16 0.84 9.93
CA CYS A 87 14.80 1.30 10.22
C CYS A 87 13.87 1.19 9.00
N ILE A 88 14.41 1.39 7.80
CA ILE A 88 13.66 1.24 6.53
C ILE A 88 13.47 -0.25 6.20
N GLU A 89 14.49 -1.08 6.41
CA GLU A 89 14.41 -2.53 6.21
C GLU A 89 13.38 -3.16 7.16
N ALA A 90 13.35 -2.74 8.42
CA ALA A 90 12.36 -3.19 9.40
C ALA A 90 10.92 -2.78 9.04
N ALA A 91 10.74 -1.74 8.22
CA ALA A 91 9.42 -1.31 7.75
C ALA A 91 8.92 -2.12 6.54
N GLY A 92 9.82 -2.79 5.82
CA GLY A 92 9.47 -3.59 4.64
C GLY A 92 8.61 -2.83 3.64
N ASN A 93 7.41 -3.38 3.38
CA ASN A 93 6.51 -2.90 2.32
C ASN A 93 5.59 -1.75 2.75
N THR A 94 5.54 -1.40 4.05
CA THR A 94 4.73 -0.27 4.55
C THR A 94 5.51 1.06 4.54
N GLY A 95 6.83 0.99 4.35
CA GLY A 95 7.71 2.16 4.33
C GLY A 95 7.70 2.96 5.64
N VAL A 96 8.59 3.94 5.73
CA VAL A 96 8.70 4.80 6.92
C VAL A 96 8.82 6.27 6.52
N TRP A 97 8.11 7.14 7.23
CA TRP A 97 8.26 8.60 7.10
C TRP A 97 9.40 9.16 7.98
N THR A 98 9.90 10.34 7.62
CA THR A 98 11.07 10.97 8.29
C THR A 98 10.88 11.24 9.79
N LYS A 99 9.64 11.43 10.26
CA LYS A 99 9.36 11.68 11.69
C LYS A 99 9.49 10.41 12.53
N ASP A 100 9.07 9.25 12.04
CA ASP A 100 9.31 7.97 12.75
C ASP A 100 10.78 7.59 12.72
N MET A 101 11.50 7.89 11.64
CA MET A 101 12.96 7.72 11.63
C MET A 101 13.61 8.55 12.73
N LYS A 102 13.21 9.82 12.88
CA LYS A 102 13.71 10.69 13.96
C LYS A 102 13.44 10.08 15.34
N PHE A 103 12.24 9.53 15.56
CA PHE A 103 11.89 8.93 16.85
C PHE A 103 12.69 7.65 17.13
N LYS A 104 12.88 6.79 16.12
CA LYS A 104 13.61 5.52 16.27
C LYS A 104 15.13 5.68 16.35
N THR A 105 15.71 6.61 15.59
CA THR A 105 17.18 6.77 15.51
C THR A 105 17.72 7.87 16.42
N ASN A 106 16.85 8.71 16.99
CA ASN A 106 17.21 9.89 17.78
C ASN A 106 18.15 10.88 17.03
N LEU A 107 18.17 10.83 15.69
CA LEU A 107 18.99 11.70 14.83
C LEU A 107 18.24 12.99 14.46
N GLN A 108 18.97 14.07 14.18
CA GLN A 108 18.34 15.31 13.75
C GLN A 108 17.82 15.23 12.31
N GLN A 109 16.70 15.91 12.03
CA GLN A 109 16.04 15.89 10.72
C GLN A 109 16.96 16.31 9.53
N PRO A 110 17.87 17.29 9.65
CA PRO A 110 18.80 17.62 8.57
C PRO A 110 19.77 16.48 8.24
N GLN A 111 20.22 15.73 9.26
CA GLN A 111 21.11 14.59 9.07
C GLN A 111 20.39 13.44 8.38
N ILE A 112 19.15 13.14 8.81
CA ILE A 112 18.29 12.13 8.15
C ILE A 112 18.07 12.49 6.69
N THR A 113 17.79 13.77 6.39
CA THR A 113 17.57 14.22 5.01
C THR A 113 18.83 14.06 4.14
N LYS A 114 20.02 14.32 4.71
CA LYS A 114 21.30 14.11 4.01
C LYS A 114 21.56 12.62 3.75
N ILE A 115 21.31 11.78 4.76
CA ILE A 115 21.44 10.32 4.67
C ILE A 115 20.50 9.76 3.60
N LEU A 116 19.23 10.16 3.60
CA LEU A 116 18.23 9.69 2.63
C LEU A 116 18.61 10.06 1.19
N LYS A 117 19.09 11.29 0.95
CA LYS A 117 19.57 11.69 -0.38
C LYS A 117 20.72 10.83 -0.88
N GLU A 118 21.66 10.48 -0.01
CA GLU A 118 22.79 9.62 -0.38
C GLU A 118 22.35 8.17 -0.60
N LEU A 119 21.40 7.66 0.20
CA LEU A 119 20.80 6.34 0.02
C LEU A 119 19.98 6.24 -1.28
N GLU A 120 19.26 7.30 -1.67
CA GLU A 120 18.58 7.43 -2.97
C GLU A 120 19.59 7.47 -4.12
N THR A 121 20.68 8.25 -3.97
CA THR A 121 21.75 8.33 -4.99
C THR A 121 22.38 6.97 -5.27
N ARG A 122 22.47 6.12 -4.24
CA ARG A 122 23.02 4.75 -4.36
C ARG A 122 21.96 3.69 -4.72
N THR A 123 20.74 4.11 -5.07
CA THR A 123 19.59 3.25 -5.41
C THR A 123 19.30 2.16 -4.37
N LEU A 124 19.54 2.43 -3.09
CA LEU A 124 19.23 1.52 -1.99
C LEU A 124 17.81 1.72 -1.46
N VAL A 125 17.32 2.96 -1.52
CA VAL A 125 16.03 3.40 -1.00
C VAL A 125 15.31 4.17 -2.09
N LYS A 126 13.98 4.03 -2.15
CA LYS A 126 13.10 4.84 -2.98
C LYS A 126 12.08 5.59 -2.13
N ALA A 127 11.75 6.80 -2.53
CA ALA A 127 10.66 7.57 -1.94
C ALA A 127 9.33 7.21 -2.61
N ILE A 128 8.33 6.95 -1.79
CA ILE A 128 6.93 6.73 -2.18
C ILE A 128 6.06 7.79 -1.51
N LYS A 129 5.02 8.23 -2.19
CA LYS A 129 3.97 9.05 -1.57
C LYS A 129 2.73 8.16 -1.41
N PRO A 130 2.27 7.88 -0.19
CA PRO A 130 1.07 7.10 0.02
C PRO A 130 -0.15 7.87 -0.47
N VAL A 131 -1.10 7.15 -1.08
CA VAL A 131 -2.38 7.72 -1.52
C VAL A 131 -3.18 8.31 -0.35
N ASN A 132 -3.16 7.65 0.81
CA ASN A 132 -3.87 8.13 2.02
C ASN A 132 -3.30 9.45 2.57
N GLN A 133 -2.03 9.76 2.31
CA GLN A 133 -1.34 10.94 2.87
C GLN A 133 -0.38 11.55 1.82
N PRO A 134 -0.91 12.21 0.76
CA PRO A 134 -0.12 12.64 -0.39
C PRO A 134 0.93 13.72 -0.04
N SER A 135 0.73 14.44 1.06
CA SER A 135 1.67 15.45 1.57
C SER A 135 2.92 14.84 2.24
N LYS A 136 2.90 13.55 2.59
CA LYS A 136 3.98 12.89 3.31
C LYS A 136 4.80 12.02 2.37
N LYS A 137 6.11 11.97 2.62
CA LYS A 137 7.05 11.10 1.89
C LYS A 137 7.43 9.93 2.78
N PHE A 138 7.15 8.73 2.30
CA PHE A 138 7.58 7.48 2.89
C PHE A 138 8.78 6.97 2.11
N TYR A 139 9.66 6.25 2.78
CA TYR A 139 10.85 5.66 2.17
C TYR A 139 10.81 4.16 2.37
N MET A 140 11.15 3.40 1.33
CA MET A 140 11.20 1.95 1.34
C MET A 140 12.42 1.44 0.56
N LEU A 141 12.75 0.16 0.71
CA LEU A 141 13.85 -0.44 -0.07
C LEU A 141 13.53 -0.41 -1.57
N TYR A 142 14.57 -0.22 -2.39
CA TYR A 142 14.42 -0.12 -3.84
C TYR A 142 13.78 -1.37 -4.45
N ASP A 143 14.23 -2.54 -4.00
CA ASP A 143 13.84 -3.86 -4.53
C ASP A 143 12.45 -4.33 -4.06
N LEU A 144 11.84 -3.66 -3.07
CA LEU A 144 10.52 -4.05 -2.53
C LEU A 144 9.39 -3.32 -3.25
N GLU A 145 8.27 -3.98 -3.47
CA GLU A 145 7.05 -3.34 -3.99
C GLU A 145 6.19 -2.80 -2.83
N PRO A 146 5.67 -1.56 -2.95
CA PRO A 146 4.85 -0.96 -1.91
C PRO A 146 3.58 -1.78 -1.68
N ALA A 147 3.13 -1.86 -0.43
CA ALA A 147 1.87 -2.52 -0.10
C ALA A 147 0.69 -1.82 -0.81
N ARG A 148 -0.35 -2.59 -1.18
CA ARG A 148 -1.56 -2.07 -1.84
C ARG A 148 -2.26 -0.96 -1.06
N GLU A 149 -2.23 -1.01 0.27
CA GLU A 149 -2.78 0.04 1.14
C GLU A 149 -2.10 1.40 0.96
N ILE A 150 -0.85 1.39 0.49
CA ILE A 150 -0.05 2.60 0.25
C ILE A 150 -0.25 3.09 -1.18
N THR A 151 -0.34 2.17 -2.14
CA THR A 151 -0.59 2.50 -3.55
C THR A 151 -2.05 2.78 -3.86
N GLY A 152 -2.98 2.52 -2.93
CA GLY A 152 -4.42 2.68 -3.14
C GLY A 152 -5.08 1.53 -3.91
N GLY A 153 -4.36 0.43 -4.16
CA GLY A 153 -4.87 -0.72 -4.91
C GLY A 153 -4.91 -0.49 -6.42
N ALA A 154 -5.89 -1.09 -7.10
CA ALA A 154 -6.00 -1.07 -8.57
C ALA A 154 -6.68 0.20 -9.14
N TRP A 155 -7.21 1.07 -8.26
CA TRP A 155 -7.98 2.27 -8.62
C TRP A 155 -7.14 3.53 -8.80
N TYR A 156 -5.83 3.43 -8.58
CA TYR A 156 -4.91 4.55 -8.64
C TYR A 156 -3.81 4.28 -9.65
N THR A 157 -3.60 5.24 -10.55
CA THR A 157 -2.49 5.26 -11.50
C THR A 157 -1.60 6.43 -11.14
N ASP A 158 -0.31 6.20 -10.88
CA ASP A 158 0.66 7.26 -10.56
C ASP A 158 0.25 8.21 -9.42
N GLN A 159 -0.52 7.71 -8.44
CA GLN A 159 -1.07 8.44 -7.26
C GLN A 159 -2.33 9.26 -7.54
N ASP A 160 -2.84 9.25 -8.77
CA ASP A 160 -4.11 9.87 -9.13
C ASP A 160 -5.24 8.83 -9.15
N TYR A 161 -6.41 9.22 -8.64
CA TYR A 161 -7.61 8.37 -8.65
C TYR A 161 -8.18 8.30 -10.06
N ASP A 162 -8.23 7.10 -10.62
CA ASP A 162 -8.62 6.88 -12.02
C ASP A 162 -10.13 6.66 -12.14
N SER A 163 -10.88 7.76 -12.02
CA SER A 163 -12.34 7.73 -12.13
C SER A 163 -12.83 7.30 -13.53
N GLU A 164 -12.09 7.62 -14.58
CA GLU A 164 -12.46 7.24 -15.96
C GLU A 164 -12.33 5.73 -16.15
N PHE A 165 -11.26 5.13 -15.65
CA PHE A 165 -11.07 3.68 -15.67
C PHE A 165 -12.20 2.94 -14.94
N ILE A 166 -12.59 3.42 -13.75
CA ILE A 166 -13.69 2.84 -12.97
C ILE A 166 -15.01 2.91 -13.73
N GLN A 167 -15.34 4.06 -14.33
CA GLN A 167 -16.55 4.23 -15.13
C GLN A 167 -16.58 3.31 -16.37
N VAL A 168 -15.43 3.14 -17.02
CA VAL A 168 -15.29 2.19 -18.13
C VAL A 168 -15.56 0.77 -17.65
N LEU A 169 -14.96 0.34 -16.54
CA LEU A 169 -15.21 -0.99 -15.97
C LEU A 169 -16.67 -1.19 -15.59
N GLN A 170 -17.29 -0.23 -14.87
CA GLN A 170 -18.71 -0.24 -14.54
C GLN A 170 -19.59 -0.43 -15.78
N THR A 171 -19.33 0.36 -16.83
CA THR A 171 -20.07 0.28 -18.09
C THR A 171 -19.92 -1.08 -18.77
N GLN A 172 -18.73 -1.67 -18.75
CA GLN A 172 -18.48 -2.98 -19.37
C GLN A 172 -19.11 -4.12 -18.55
N CYS A 173 -18.97 -4.09 -17.22
CA CYS A 173 -19.61 -5.04 -16.33
C CYS A 173 -21.14 -5.01 -16.48
N PHE A 174 -21.74 -3.81 -16.47
CA PHE A 174 -23.18 -3.65 -16.66
C PHE A 174 -23.66 -4.19 -18.03
N LYS A 175 -22.92 -3.90 -19.10
CA LYS A 175 -23.22 -4.44 -20.44
C LYS A 175 -23.16 -5.96 -20.50
N PHE A 176 -22.18 -6.56 -19.83
CA PHE A 176 -22.03 -8.02 -19.75
C PHE A 176 -23.18 -8.67 -18.98
N ILE A 177 -23.51 -8.14 -17.79
CA ILE A 177 -24.63 -8.62 -16.97
C ILE A 177 -25.95 -8.57 -17.74
N LYS A 178 -26.17 -7.49 -18.49
CA LYS A 178 -27.36 -7.34 -19.35
C LYS A 178 -27.45 -8.37 -20.49
N GLN A 179 -26.32 -8.91 -20.95
CA GLN A 179 -26.26 -9.85 -22.07
C GLN A 179 -26.36 -11.33 -21.62
N GLU A 180 -25.64 -11.70 -20.55
CA GLU A 180 -25.60 -13.08 -20.03
C GLU A 180 -26.86 -13.46 -19.25
N GLY A 181 -27.46 -12.50 -18.54
CA GLY A 181 -28.76 -12.68 -17.90
C GLY A 181 -28.73 -13.02 -16.42
N ASP A 182 -27.71 -13.69 -15.88
CA ASP A 182 -27.49 -13.90 -14.43
C ASP A 182 -26.02 -14.37 -14.12
N PRO A 183 -24.95 -13.64 -14.54
CA PRO A 183 -23.57 -14.10 -14.33
C PRO A 183 -23.14 -14.15 -12.85
N THR A 184 -22.21 -15.04 -12.54
CA THR A 184 -21.52 -15.11 -11.24
C THR A 184 -20.35 -14.11 -11.15
N LEU A 185 -19.81 -13.91 -9.94
CA LEU A 185 -18.60 -13.11 -9.76
C LEU A 185 -17.42 -13.65 -10.60
N GLU A 186 -17.27 -14.97 -10.70
CA GLU A 186 -16.21 -15.63 -11.47
C GLU A 186 -16.36 -15.38 -12.98
N ASP A 187 -17.60 -15.39 -13.49
CA ASP A 187 -17.88 -15.10 -14.90
C ASP A 187 -17.49 -13.65 -15.24
N VAL A 188 -17.85 -12.70 -14.36
CA VAL A 188 -17.50 -11.28 -14.54
C VAL A 188 -15.98 -11.08 -14.46
N SER A 189 -15.31 -11.73 -13.50
CA SER A 189 -13.85 -11.69 -13.35
C SER A 189 -13.16 -12.23 -14.60
N THR A 190 -13.60 -13.39 -15.10
CA THR A 190 -13.09 -14.01 -16.33
C THR A 190 -13.31 -13.13 -17.54
N PHE A 191 -14.48 -12.49 -17.67
CA PHE A 191 -14.78 -11.57 -18.75
C PHE A 191 -13.84 -10.35 -18.78
N ILE A 192 -13.54 -9.77 -17.61
CA ILE A 192 -12.62 -8.62 -17.49
C ILE A 192 -11.21 -9.03 -17.92
N HIS A 193 -10.76 -10.22 -17.51
CA HIS A 193 -9.46 -10.75 -17.87
C HIS A 193 -9.35 -11.13 -19.36
N ASP A 194 -10.36 -11.81 -19.92
CA ASP A 194 -10.37 -12.28 -21.31
C ASP A 194 -10.42 -11.11 -22.31
N LYS A 195 -11.23 -10.08 -22.02
CA LYS A 195 -11.29 -8.88 -22.88
C LYS A 195 -10.11 -7.94 -22.72
N GLY A 196 -9.21 -8.19 -21.77
CA GLY A 196 -8.03 -7.34 -21.54
C GLY A 196 -8.38 -5.87 -21.27
N ILE A 197 -9.53 -5.63 -20.63
CA ILE A 197 -10.06 -4.27 -20.39
C ILE A 197 -9.13 -3.53 -19.42
N SER A 198 -8.53 -4.27 -18.49
CA SER A 198 -7.59 -3.74 -17.52
C SER A 198 -6.14 -4.05 -17.89
N ARG A 199 -5.28 -3.02 -17.81
CA ARG A 199 -3.82 -3.19 -17.80
C ARG A 199 -3.30 -3.58 -16.42
N VAL A 200 -4.10 -3.36 -15.38
CA VAL A 200 -3.77 -3.63 -13.97
C VAL A 200 -4.33 -4.99 -13.57
N GLN A 201 -3.58 -5.74 -12.75
CA GLN A 201 -4.07 -7.00 -12.18
C GLN A 201 -5.17 -6.70 -11.16
N LEU A 202 -6.42 -6.97 -11.56
CA LEU A 202 -7.60 -6.91 -10.71
C LEU A 202 -7.76 -8.25 -9.99
N ARG A 203 -8.11 -8.21 -8.70
CA ARG A 203 -8.52 -9.38 -7.91
C ARG A 203 -10.05 -9.44 -7.87
N ASP A 204 -10.59 -10.58 -7.48
CA ASP A 204 -12.04 -10.75 -7.33
C ASP A 204 -12.66 -9.76 -6.33
N GLU A 205 -11.90 -9.38 -5.29
CA GLU A 205 -12.28 -8.29 -4.36
C GLU A 205 -12.47 -6.94 -5.06
N ASP A 206 -11.61 -6.63 -6.03
CA ASP A 206 -11.66 -5.39 -6.80
C ASP A 206 -12.89 -5.41 -7.73
N VAL A 207 -13.17 -6.56 -8.36
CA VAL A 207 -14.37 -6.75 -9.21
C VAL A 207 -15.65 -6.65 -8.38
N MET A 208 -15.68 -7.27 -7.19
CA MET A 208 -16.81 -7.21 -6.28
C MET A 208 -17.10 -5.76 -5.84
N MET A 209 -16.08 -4.94 -5.62
CA MET A 209 -16.27 -3.53 -5.31
C MET A 209 -16.98 -2.76 -6.44
N ILE A 210 -16.66 -3.08 -7.70
CA ILE A 210 -17.36 -2.50 -8.86
C ILE A 210 -18.81 -2.96 -8.92
N LEU A 211 -19.07 -4.24 -8.70
CA LEU A 211 -20.43 -4.79 -8.68
C LEU A 211 -21.27 -4.19 -7.55
N ASN A 212 -20.72 -4.08 -6.35
CA ASN A 212 -21.39 -3.39 -5.23
C ASN A 212 -21.72 -1.94 -5.57
N THR A 213 -20.85 -1.23 -6.30
CA THR A 213 -21.14 0.14 -6.72
C THR A 213 -22.34 0.17 -7.68
N LEU A 214 -22.39 -0.74 -8.65
CA LEU A 214 -23.53 -0.87 -9.57
C LEU A 214 -24.83 -1.26 -8.85
N GLU A 215 -24.72 -2.05 -7.78
CA GLU A 215 -25.85 -2.42 -6.92
C GLU A 215 -26.36 -1.20 -6.14
N TYR A 216 -25.46 -0.41 -5.54
CA TYR A 216 -25.82 0.82 -4.83
C TYR A 216 -26.38 1.90 -5.74
N ASP A 217 -25.95 1.95 -7.00
CA ASP A 217 -26.54 2.81 -8.03
C ASP A 217 -27.91 2.30 -8.50
N GLY A 218 -28.37 1.13 -8.02
CA GLY A 218 -29.66 0.53 -8.38
C GLY A 218 -29.71 0.04 -9.83
N GLN A 219 -28.56 -0.21 -10.45
CA GLN A 219 -28.47 -0.68 -11.83
C GLN A 219 -28.54 -2.21 -11.91
N ILE A 220 -27.99 -2.90 -10.91
CA ILE A 220 -28.00 -4.36 -10.80
C ILE A 220 -28.57 -4.80 -9.46
N GLU A 221 -29.05 -6.03 -9.41
CA GLU A 221 -29.51 -6.71 -8.20
C GLU A 221 -28.69 -7.98 -8.00
N LYS A 222 -28.34 -8.25 -6.74
CA LYS A 222 -27.78 -9.53 -6.33
C LYS A 222 -28.90 -10.53 -6.07
N ILE A 223 -28.74 -11.74 -6.59
CA ILE A 223 -29.67 -12.86 -6.44
C ILE A 223 -29.00 -13.94 -5.61
N ASP A 224 -29.68 -14.36 -4.55
CA ASP A 224 -29.29 -15.54 -3.81
C ASP A 224 -29.66 -16.79 -4.63
N SER A 225 -28.66 -17.44 -5.22
CA SER A 225 -28.87 -18.72 -5.90
C SER A 225 -29.09 -19.84 -4.87
N PRO A 226 -29.92 -20.86 -5.16
CA PRO A 226 -30.05 -22.05 -4.31
C PRO A 226 -28.72 -22.77 -4.05
N ASP A 227 -27.76 -22.59 -4.95
CA ASP A 227 -26.43 -23.19 -4.90
C ASP A 227 -25.49 -22.45 -3.92
N GLY A 228 -25.92 -21.33 -3.34
CA GLY A 228 -25.13 -20.51 -2.42
C GLY A 228 -24.14 -19.56 -3.10
N GLU A 229 -24.18 -19.47 -4.43
CA GLU A 229 -23.37 -18.54 -5.21
C GLU A 229 -24.12 -17.24 -5.50
N ASP A 230 -23.40 -16.13 -5.38
CA ASP A 230 -23.89 -14.79 -5.69
C ASP A 230 -24.01 -14.62 -7.20
N ARG A 231 -25.22 -14.33 -7.69
CA ARG A 231 -25.47 -13.99 -9.10
C ARG A 231 -25.94 -12.55 -9.23
N PHE A 232 -25.61 -11.93 -10.35
CA PHE A 232 -25.94 -10.53 -10.60
C PHE A 232 -26.80 -10.41 -11.85
N ARG A 233 -27.86 -9.61 -11.79
CA ARG A 233 -28.70 -9.31 -12.95
C ARG A 233 -29.01 -7.82 -13.04
N GLN A 234 -29.50 -7.40 -14.20
CA GLN A 234 -30.04 -6.05 -14.34
C GLN A 234 -31.25 -5.86 -13.41
N ALA A 235 -31.27 -4.76 -12.66
CA ALA A 235 -32.42 -4.38 -11.86
C ALA A 235 -33.66 -4.17 -12.74
N LEU A 236 -34.80 -4.76 -12.35
CA LEU A 236 -36.05 -4.65 -13.10
C LEU A 236 -36.65 -3.25 -13.02
N LEU A 237 -36.37 -2.55 -11.91
CA LEU A 237 -36.80 -1.18 -11.65
C LEU A 237 -35.57 -0.32 -11.46
N ALA A 238 -35.12 0.34 -12.52
CA ALA A 238 -34.09 1.36 -12.40
C ALA A 238 -34.63 2.52 -11.55
N ILE A 239 -33.84 2.99 -10.58
CA ILE A 239 -34.16 4.21 -9.85
C ILE A 239 -34.05 5.38 -10.85
N PRO A 240 -35.14 6.11 -11.13
CA PRO A 240 -35.07 7.21 -12.07
C PRO A 240 -34.19 8.32 -11.51
N GLU A 241 -33.31 8.89 -12.35
CA GLU A 241 -32.39 9.98 -11.96
C GLU A 241 -33.13 11.20 -11.40
N SER A 242 -34.38 11.41 -11.82
CA SER A 242 -35.24 12.48 -11.33
C SER A 242 -36.70 12.03 -11.21
N SER A 243 -37.44 12.75 -10.38
CA SER A 243 -38.88 12.64 -10.24
C SER A 243 -39.53 13.96 -10.66
N ALA A 244 -40.84 13.94 -10.91
CA ALA A 244 -41.60 15.18 -11.19
C ALA A 244 -41.43 16.25 -10.09
N PHE A 245 -41.16 15.83 -8.85
CA PHE A 245 -40.90 16.74 -7.74
C PHE A 245 -39.48 17.32 -7.80
N THR A 246 -38.46 16.53 -8.09
CA THR A 246 -37.08 17.04 -8.21
C THR A 246 -36.83 17.80 -9.51
N SER A 247 -37.70 17.65 -10.52
CA SER A 247 -37.65 18.43 -11.76
C SER A 247 -38.20 19.85 -11.64
N ILE A 248 -38.83 20.21 -10.52
CA ILE A 248 -39.31 21.57 -10.25
C ILE A 248 -38.42 22.27 -9.21
N PRO A 249 -38.28 23.60 -9.27
CA PRO A 249 -37.45 24.35 -8.33
C PRO A 249 -37.77 24.10 -6.86
N CYS A 250 -39.05 23.85 -6.52
CA CYS A 250 -39.48 23.54 -5.16
C CYS A 250 -38.84 22.27 -4.59
N GLY A 251 -38.69 21.20 -5.38
CA GLY A 251 -38.27 19.91 -4.84
C GLY A 251 -36.80 19.84 -4.46
N VAL A 252 -36.01 20.83 -4.89
CA VAL A 252 -34.59 20.99 -4.54
C VAL A 252 -34.30 22.35 -3.89
N CYS A 253 -35.35 23.07 -3.47
CA CYS A 253 -35.22 24.42 -2.92
C CYS A 253 -34.54 24.39 -1.54
N PRO A 254 -33.38 25.06 -1.35
CA PRO A 254 -32.66 25.05 -0.08
C PRO A 254 -33.41 25.79 1.03
N VAL A 255 -34.35 26.68 0.67
CA VAL A 255 -35.15 27.51 1.58
C VAL A 255 -36.64 27.13 1.54
N PHE A 256 -36.96 25.89 1.16
CA PHE A 256 -38.34 25.41 1.02
C PHE A 256 -39.20 25.69 2.27
N ASN A 257 -38.64 25.43 3.46
CA ASN A 257 -39.35 25.59 4.74
C ASN A 257 -39.61 27.05 5.14
N GLU A 258 -38.94 28.00 4.49
CA GLU A 258 -39.09 29.45 4.76
C GLU A 258 -40.04 30.12 3.76
N CYS A 259 -40.45 29.40 2.71
CA CYS A 259 -41.29 29.94 1.64
C CYS A 259 -42.76 30.00 2.08
N THR A 260 -43.32 31.21 2.17
CA THR A 260 -44.72 31.45 2.54
C THR A 260 -45.35 32.51 1.64
N PRO A 261 -46.68 32.48 1.40
CA PRO A 261 -47.33 33.44 0.50
C PRO A 261 -47.09 34.92 0.86
N ASP A 262 -47.07 35.25 2.15
CA ASP A 262 -46.92 36.62 2.67
C ASP A 262 -45.54 36.88 3.30
N GLY A 263 -44.58 35.98 3.11
CA GLY A 263 -43.24 36.06 3.69
C GLY A 263 -42.22 36.81 2.84
N PRO A 264 -41.03 37.10 3.40
CA PRO A 264 -39.91 37.68 2.63
C PRO A 264 -39.43 36.73 1.52
N ILE A 265 -39.59 35.42 1.71
CA ILE A 265 -39.41 34.38 0.69
C ILE A 265 -40.81 33.90 0.32
N SER A 266 -41.24 34.19 -0.91
CA SER A 266 -42.58 33.85 -1.40
C SER A 266 -42.54 33.19 -2.76
N PRO A 267 -43.54 32.37 -3.11
CA PRO A 267 -43.66 31.82 -4.46
C PRO A 267 -43.80 32.91 -5.53
N ALA A 268 -44.44 34.04 -5.21
CA ALA A 268 -44.72 35.13 -6.15
C ALA A 268 -43.45 35.90 -6.56
N THR A 269 -42.47 36.00 -5.66
CA THR A 269 -41.18 36.68 -5.88
C THR A 269 -40.00 35.71 -5.98
N CYS A 270 -40.27 34.42 -6.19
CA CYS A 270 -39.26 33.37 -6.16
C CYS A 270 -38.30 33.46 -7.35
N VAL A 271 -37.02 33.74 -7.07
CA VAL A 271 -35.95 33.79 -8.09
C VAL A 271 -35.72 32.45 -8.78
N TYR A 272 -35.86 31.33 -8.06
CA TYR A 272 -35.65 29.99 -8.62
C TYR A 272 -36.72 29.62 -9.64
N PHE A 273 -37.98 30.03 -9.41
CA PHE A 273 -39.06 29.83 -10.39
C PHE A 273 -38.92 30.77 -11.58
N GLN A 274 -38.54 32.02 -11.37
CA GLN A 274 -38.30 32.96 -12.46
C GLN A 274 -37.22 32.44 -13.41
N GLN A 275 -36.06 32.04 -12.88
CA GLN A 275 -34.97 31.45 -13.67
C GLN A 275 -35.38 30.16 -14.39
N TRP A 276 -36.19 29.31 -13.74
CA TRP A 276 -36.64 28.06 -14.35
C TRP A 276 -37.67 28.26 -15.47
N LEU A 277 -38.48 29.33 -15.40
CA LEU A 277 -39.44 29.71 -16.44
C LEU A 277 -38.84 30.56 -17.56
N GLU A 278 -37.65 31.12 -17.36
CA GLU A 278 -36.86 31.83 -18.37
C GLU A 278 -36.09 30.80 -19.23
N PHE A 279 -36.75 30.27 -20.27
CA PHE A 279 -36.15 29.43 -21.30
C PHE A 279 -36.12 30.13 -22.66
#